data_AF-A0A1A7ZUS8-F1
#
_entry.id   AF-A0A1A7ZUS8-F1
#
_cell.length_a   1.000
_cell.length_b   1.000
_cell.length_c   1.000
_cell.angle_alpha   90.00
_cell.angle_beta   90.00
_cell.angle_gamma   90.00
#
_symmetry.space_group_name_H-M   'P 1'
#
loop_
_entity.id
_entity.type
_entity.pdbx_description
1 polymer ?
#
loop_
_entity_poly.entity_id
_entity_poly.type
_entity_poly.pdbx_seq_one_letter_code
_entity_poly.pdbx_strand_id
1 'polypeptide(L)'
;GSMITTGIASALINHLWFGKSLKEAIDIPVVYVSSSETMIEPIFDKDVITILKSKGHKIGKFYNVVNAVEKMGGCICAVSDARKHGEAAGF
;
A
#
# COMPACT_ATOMS: atom_id res chain seq x y z
N GLY A 1 2.55 -12.65 7.26
CA GLY A 1 3.85 -12.44 6.59
C GLY A 1 4.47 -11.13 7.07
N SER A 2 5.77 -10.95 6.91
CA SER A 2 6.52 -9.77 7.41
C SER A 2 6.07 -8.43 6.80
N MET A 3 5.42 -8.45 5.63
CA MET A 3 4.98 -7.26 4.89
C MET A 3 3.62 -6.71 5.35
N ILE A 4 2.89 -7.41 6.23
CA ILE A 4 1.56 -6.99 6.72
C ILE A 4 1.66 -5.64 7.43
N THR A 5 2.62 -5.50 8.36
CA THR A 5 2.77 -4.28 9.17
C THR A 5 3.01 -3.05 8.29
N THR A 6 3.87 -3.18 7.28
CA THR A 6 4.15 -2.07 6.34
C THR A 6 2.97 -1.76 5.43
N GLY A 7 2.22 -2.77 4.96
CA GLY A 7 1.00 -2.56 4.20
C GLY A 7 -0.05 -1.77 4.99
N ILE A 8 -0.29 -2.13 6.26
CA ILE A 8 -1.21 -1.40 7.14
C ILE A 8 -0.70 0.01 7.44
N ALA A 9 0.59 0.16 7.78
CA ALA A 9 1.18 1.47 8.04
C ALA A 9 1.06 2.39 6.81
N SER A 10 1.36 1.89 5.61
CA SER A 10 1.23 2.65 4.36
C SER A 10 -0.20 3.13 4.12
N ALA A 11 -1.19 2.25 4.26
CA ALA A 11 -2.61 2.61 4.09
C ALA A 11 -3.04 3.67 5.11
N LEU A 12 -2.66 3.52 6.39
CA LEU A 12 -2.98 4.48 7.44
C LEU A 12 -2.30 5.84 7.22
N ILE A 13 -1.02 5.86 6.84
CA ILE A 13 -0.29 7.10 6.55
C ILE A 13 -0.94 7.83 5.38
N ASN A 14 -1.23 7.12 4.29
CA ASN A 14 -1.85 7.70 3.10
C ASN A 14 -3.25 8.28 3.40
N HIS A 15 -4.06 7.56 4.18
CA HIS A 15 -5.42 7.99 4.49
C HIS A 15 -5.45 9.08 5.58
N LEU A 16 -4.86 8.82 6.73
CA LEU A 16 -4.97 9.69 7.91
C LEU A 16 -4.06 10.91 7.85
N TRP A 17 -2.86 10.80 7.28
CA TRP A 17 -1.91 11.92 7.26
C TRP A 17 -1.92 12.66 5.93
N PHE A 18 -2.00 11.95 4.81
CA PHE A 18 -2.02 12.58 3.48
C PHE A 18 -3.43 12.86 2.96
N GLY A 19 -4.47 12.54 3.72
CA GLY A 19 -5.86 12.90 3.43
C GLY A 19 -6.43 12.24 2.18
N LYS A 20 -5.85 11.11 1.75
CA LYS A 20 -6.34 10.37 0.58
C LYS A 20 -7.62 9.63 0.92
N SER A 21 -8.50 9.42 -0.05
CA SER A 21 -9.63 8.52 0.14
C SER A 21 -9.15 7.12 0.53
N LEU A 22 -9.97 6.34 1.25
CA LEU A 22 -9.59 4.99 1.66
C LEU A 22 -9.18 4.11 0.46
N LYS A 23 -9.86 4.29 -0.68
CA LYS A 23 -9.53 3.60 -1.93
C LYS A 23 -8.15 3.99 -2.45
N GLU A 24 -7.88 5.28 -2.60
CA GLU A 24 -6.56 5.75 -3.05
C GLU A 24 -5.44 5.33 -2.09
N ALA A 25 -5.71 5.34 -0.78
CA ALA A 25 -4.73 4.96 0.23
C ALA A 25 -4.32 3.48 0.15
N ILE A 26 -5.25 2.60 -0.25
CA ILE A 26 -5.01 1.18 -0.48
C ILE A 26 -4.39 0.94 -1.86
N ASP A 27 -4.82 1.66 -2.90
CA ASP A 27 -4.33 1.47 -4.27
C ASP A 27 -2.87 1.94 -4.47
N ILE A 28 -2.36 2.82 -3.59
CA ILE A 28 -0.98 3.31 -3.69
C ILE A 28 0.03 2.17 -3.59
N PRO A 29 1.05 2.13 -4.47
CA PRO A 29 2.12 1.15 -4.39
C PRO A 29 2.87 1.16 -3.05
N VAL A 30 3.09 -0.01 -2.46
CA VAL A 30 3.77 -0.15 -1.16
C VAL A 30 5.26 -0.43 -1.35
N VAL A 31 6.09 0.07 -0.42
CA VAL A 31 7.51 -0.27 -0.30
C VAL A 31 7.73 -0.97 1.02
N TYR A 32 8.41 -2.13 0.99
CA TYR A 32 8.84 -2.86 2.19
C TYR A 32 10.36 -2.94 2.22
N VAL A 33 10.97 -2.50 3.32
CA VAL A 33 12.43 -2.55 3.49
C VAL A 33 12.77 -3.69 4.46
N SER A 34 13.52 -4.67 3.97
CA SER A 34 14.09 -5.74 4.79
C SER A 34 15.52 -5.37 5.21
N SER A 35 16.19 -6.27 5.94
CA SER A 35 17.61 -6.11 6.28
C SER A 35 18.55 -6.16 5.08
N SER A 36 18.10 -6.69 3.93
CA SER A 36 18.95 -6.93 2.76
C SER A 36 18.48 -6.24 1.49
N GLU A 37 17.18 -5.97 1.37
CA GLU A 37 16.54 -5.52 0.13
C GLU A 37 15.43 -4.51 0.39
N THR A 38 15.22 -3.63 -0.58
CA THR A 38 14.03 -2.79 -0.69
C THR A 38 13.10 -3.46 -1.69
N MET A 39 12.06 -4.08 -1.16
CA MET A 39 11.03 -4.75 -1.93
C MET A 39 10.01 -3.70 -2.37
N ILE A 40 9.70 -3.69 -3.66
CA ILE A 40 8.82 -2.70 -4.28
C ILE A 40 7.78 -3.41 -5.16
N GLU A 41 6.57 -2.87 -5.25
CA GLU A 41 5.53 -3.38 -6.17
C GLU A 41 5.85 -3.05 -7.65
N PRO A 42 5.31 -3.80 -8.63
CA PRO A 42 5.69 -3.63 -10.04
C PRO A 42 5.37 -2.26 -10.65
N ILE A 43 4.31 -1.59 -10.17
CA ILE A 43 3.79 -0.34 -10.72
C ILE A 43 4.37 0.88 -9.97
N PHE A 44 5.56 0.73 -9.38
CA PHE A 44 6.20 1.82 -8.65
C PHE A 44 6.93 2.78 -9.57
N ASP A 45 7.08 4.03 -9.11
CA ASP A 45 7.75 5.09 -9.83
C ASP A 45 9.20 4.70 -10.20
N LYS A 46 9.52 4.73 -11.51
CA LYS A 46 10.81 4.33 -12.05
C LYS A 46 11.95 5.28 -11.67
N ASP A 47 11.65 6.56 -11.50
CA ASP A 47 12.64 7.56 -11.10
C ASP A 47 13.00 7.34 -9.63
N VAL A 48 12.01 7.04 -8.79
CA VAL A 48 12.26 6.67 -7.38
C VAL A 48 13.09 5.39 -7.28
N ILE A 49 12.78 4.35 -8.07
CA ILE A 49 13.59 3.11 -8.12
C ILE A 49 15.03 3.42 -8.52
N THR A 50 15.24 4.28 -9.51
CA THR A 50 16.56 4.67 -10.00
C THR A 50 17.37 5.40 -8.91
N ILE A 51 16.73 6.33 -8.20
CA ILE A 51 17.34 7.04 -7.08
C ILE A 51 17.69 6.07 -5.94
N LEU A 52 16.79 5.15 -5.57
CA LEU A 52 17.06 4.15 -4.53
C LEU A 52 18.27 3.27 -4.89
N LYS A 53 18.36 2.80 -6.13
CA LYS A 53 19.54 2.06 -6.62
C LYS A 53 20.81 2.88 -6.55
N SER A 54 20.77 4.16 -6.95
CA SER A 54 21.93 5.06 -6.86
C SER A 54 22.42 5.27 -5.42
N LYS A 55 21.51 5.11 -4.44
CA LYS A 55 21.81 5.17 -3.00
C LYS A 55 22.22 3.81 -2.41
N GLY A 56 22.42 2.78 -3.23
CA GLY A 56 22.90 1.47 -2.81
C GLY A 56 21.81 0.46 -2.41
N HIS A 57 20.53 0.79 -2.59
CA HIS A 57 19.45 -0.15 -2.31
C HIS A 57 19.41 -1.27 -3.35
N LYS A 58 19.34 -2.53 -2.88
CA LYS A 58 19.03 -3.70 -3.71
C LYS A 58 17.52 -3.81 -3.85
N ILE A 59 17.02 -3.81 -5.09
CA ILE A 59 15.59 -3.79 -5.36
C ILE A 59 15.08 -5.21 -5.60
N GLY A 60 14.13 -5.63 -4.78
CA GLY A 60 13.35 -6.85 -4.97
C GLY A 60 11.89 -6.54 -5.28
N LYS A 61 11.09 -7.57 -5.57
CA LYS A 61 9.66 -7.45 -5.88
C LYS A 61 8.81 -8.13 -4.83
N PHE A 62 7.69 -7.52 -4.45
CA PHE A 62 6.70 -8.15 -3.57
C PHE A 62 5.28 -7.67 -3.92
N TYR A 63 4.31 -8.24 -3.20
CA TYR A 63 2.91 -7.84 -3.23
C TYR A 63 2.34 -7.90 -1.81
N ASN A 64 1.43 -6.99 -1.49
CA ASN A 64 0.59 -7.03 -0.30
C ASN A 64 -0.88 -6.90 -0.68
N VAL A 65 -1.76 -7.03 0.32
CA VAL A 65 -3.21 -6.89 0.16
C VAL A 65 -3.74 -6.25 1.44
N VAL A 66 -4.51 -5.17 1.33
CA VAL A 66 -5.16 -4.50 2.46
C VAL A 66 -6.64 -4.31 2.18
N ASN A 67 -7.50 -4.97 2.96
CA ASN A 67 -8.93 -4.67 2.99
C ASN A 67 -9.21 -3.82 4.22
N ALA A 68 -10.07 -2.80 4.09
CA ALA A 68 -10.40 -1.91 5.18
C ALA A 68 -11.87 -1.49 5.15
N VAL A 69 -12.36 -1.13 6.33
CA VAL A 69 -13.67 -0.53 6.53
C VAL A 69 -13.47 0.73 7.35
N GLU A 70 -14.14 1.80 6.97
CA GLU A 70 -14.14 3.07 7.68
C GLU A 70 -15.56 3.57 7.94
N LYS A 71 -15.69 4.44 8.94
CA LYS A 71 -16.90 5.22 9.17
C LYS A 71 -16.68 6.63 8.64
N MET A 72 -17.48 7.02 7.66
CA MET A 72 -17.46 8.36 7.07
C MET A 72 -18.78 9.06 7.36
N GLY A 73 -18.77 9.96 8.35
CA GLY A 73 -20.01 10.59 8.84
C GLY A 73 -21.01 9.55 9.36
N GLY A 74 -22.18 9.49 8.73
CA GLY A 74 -23.24 8.50 9.05
C GLY A 74 -23.14 7.18 8.28
N CYS A 75 -22.18 7.05 7.35
CA CYS A 75 -22.05 5.90 6.47
C CYS A 75 -20.87 4.99 6.85
N ILE A 76 -20.94 3.73 6.45
CA ILE A 76 -19.83 2.78 6.49
C ILE A 76 -19.33 2.59 5.05
N CYS A 77 -18.03 2.77 4.83
CA CYS A 77 -17.39 2.55 3.54
C CYS A 77 -16.40 1.40 3.66
N ALA A 78 -16.36 0.53 2.67
CA ALA A 78 -15.48 -0.62 2.65
C ALA A 78 -14.72 -0.67 1.32
N VAL A 79 -13.44 -1.02 1.40
CA VAL A 79 -12.57 -1.18 0.23
C VAL A 79 -11.88 -2.53 0.33
N SER A 80 -11.98 -3.31 -0.75
CA SER A 80 -11.19 -4.51 -0.97
C SER A 80 -10.05 -4.19 -1.94
N ASP A 81 -8.85 -4.66 -1.62
CA ASP A 81 -7.66 -4.40 -2.44
C ASP A 81 -7.77 -5.07 -3.82
N ALA A 82 -7.64 -4.27 -4.88
CA ALA A 82 -7.73 -4.75 -6.26
C ALA A 82 -6.62 -5.75 -6.60
N ARG A 83 -5.48 -5.74 -5.89
CA ARG A 83 -4.35 -6.67 -6.11
C ARG A 83 -4.73 -8.14 -5.98
N LYS A 84 -5.82 -8.45 -5.27
CA LYS A 84 -6.34 -9.82 -5.12
C LYS A 84 -7.75 -10.02 -5.69
N HIS A 85 -8.22 -9.06 -6.50
CA HIS A 85 -9.52 -9.13 -7.17
C HIS A 85 -10.70 -9.34 -6.20
N GLY A 86 -10.56 -8.89 -4.95
CA GLY A 86 -11.66 -8.89 -3.99
C GLY A 86 -12.59 -7.71 -4.23
N GLU A 87 -13.84 -7.85 -3.82
CA GLU A 87 -14.85 -6.80 -3.92
C GLU A 87 -15.52 -6.62 -2.56
N ALA A 88 -15.75 -5.37 -2.16
CA ALA A 88 -16.48 -5.05 -0.94
C ALA A 88 -17.98 -4.94 -1.27
N ALA A 89 -18.85 -5.37 -0.36
CA ALA A 89 -20.29 -5.28 -0.50
C ALA A 89 -20.94 -4.88 0.84
N GLY A 90 -22.11 -4.25 0.78
CA GLY A 90 -22.85 -3.77 1.96
C GLY A 90 -24.31 -3.45 1.63
N PHE A 91 -25.09 -3.09 2.65
CA PHE A 91 -26.50 -2.71 2.57
C PHE A 91 -26.80 -1.51 3.49
#